data_AF-A0A2M8JVG4-F1
#
_entry.id   AF-A0A2M8JVG4-F1
#
_cell.length_a   1.000
_cell.length_b   1.000
_cell.length_c   1.000
_cell.angle_alpha   90.00
_cell.angle_beta   90.00
_cell.angle_gamma   90.00
#
_symmetry.space_group_name_H-M   'P 1'
#
loop_
_entity.id
_entity.type
_entity.pdbx_description
1 polymer ?
#
loop_
_entity_poly.entity_id
_entity_poly.type
_entity_poly.pdbx_seq_one_letter_code
_entity_poly.pdbx_strand_id
1 'polypeptide(L)'
;MNLFESVICYDYTVARTQNEIKVIKTNGVHMIGLAWVCNVLSLMGIGIIYLYLSKHSKEIYDFLAFIKYWELAGRIGLIIFLLIVYSMSFGAYGGKIIFLNIIRRFHSMDETEKNLVITKGGRYFYWSLITFFIIAGVVVYLSKYVY
;
A
#
# COMPACT_ATOMS: atom_id res chain seq x y z
N MET A 1 -6.14 -14.50 -12.35
CA MET A 1 -6.56 -13.36 -11.48
C MET A 1 -5.46 -12.33 -11.43
N ASN A 2 -5.82 -11.04 -11.33
CA ASN A 2 -4.83 -9.98 -11.18
C ASN A 2 -4.25 -9.95 -9.74
N LEU A 3 -3.21 -9.13 -9.53
CA LEU A 3 -2.50 -9.05 -8.25
C LEU A 3 -3.40 -8.60 -7.08
N PHE A 4 -4.29 -7.64 -7.31
CA PHE A 4 -5.14 -7.08 -6.28
C PHE A 4 -6.29 -8.03 -5.91
N GLU A 5 -6.88 -8.67 -6.91
CA GLU A 5 -7.82 -9.78 -6.71
C GLU A 5 -7.18 -10.92 -5.91
N SER A 6 -5.90 -11.23 -6.14
CA SER A 6 -5.17 -12.19 -5.33
C SER A 6 -5.10 -11.80 -3.85
N VAL A 7 -4.97 -10.50 -3.52
CA VAL A 7 -5.00 -10.01 -2.12
C VAL A 7 -6.38 -10.25 -1.49
N ILE A 8 -7.45 -10.01 -2.25
CA ILE A 8 -8.82 -10.26 -1.78
C ILE A 8 -9.03 -11.75 -1.51
N CYS A 9 -8.54 -12.63 -2.38
CA CYS A 9 -8.61 -14.07 -2.18
C CYS A 9 -7.77 -14.53 -0.98
N TYR A 10 -6.57 -13.96 -0.80
CA TYR A 10 -5.73 -14.22 0.36
C TYR A 10 -6.49 -13.88 1.66
N ASP A 11 -7.02 -12.67 1.78
CA ASP A 11 -7.84 -12.25 2.94
C ASP A 11 -9.03 -13.17 3.16
N TYR A 12 -9.76 -13.49 2.09
CA TYR A 12 -10.91 -14.41 2.15
C TYR A 12 -10.53 -15.79 2.69
N THR A 13 -9.40 -16.35 2.25
CA THR A 13 -8.93 -17.66 2.73
C THR A 13 -8.49 -17.60 4.19
N VAL A 14 -7.75 -16.58 4.60
CA VAL A 14 -7.29 -16.39 5.99
C VAL A 14 -8.49 -16.19 6.94
N ALA A 15 -9.47 -15.37 6.54
CA ALA A 15 -10.68 -15.12 7.31
C ALA A 15 -11.55 -16.39 7.47
N ARG A 16 -11.60 -17.24 6.44
CA ARG A 16 -12.32 -18.53 6.47
C ARG A 16 -11.65 -19.55 7.38
N THR A 17 -10.33 -19.57 7.47
CA THR A 17 -9.60 -20.45 8.41
C THR A 17 -9.79 -20.02 9.86
N GLN A 18 -10.06 -18.74 10.13
CA GLN A 18 -10.18 -18.20 11.48
C GLN A 18 -11.63 -18.09 12.00
N ASN A 19 -12.64 -18.07 11.14
CA ASN A 19 -14.06 -18.04 11.53
C ASN A 19 -14.92 -18.85 10.56
N GLU A 20 -15.71 -19.80 11.08
CA GLU A 20 -16.76 -20.46 10.32
C GLU A 20 -17.80 -19.42 9.83
N ILE A 21 -17.67 -19.03 8.57
CA ILE A 21 -18.74 -18.64 7.62
C ILE A 21 -19.87 -17.79 8.23
N LYS A 22 -19.64 -16.52 8.62
CA LYS A 22 -20.79 -15.60 8.81
C LYS A 22 -20.64 -14.16 8.35
N VAL A 23 -19.48 -13.67 7.92
CA VAL A 23 -19.39 -12.29 7.44
C VAL A 23 -18.54 -12.20 6.20
N ILE A 24 -19.16 -11.84 5.07
CA ILE A 24 -18.48 -11.33 3.88
C ILE A 24 -17.84 -10.00 4.28
N LYS A 25 -16.71 -10.04 4.99
CA LYS A 25 -15.96 -8.85 5.35
C LYS A 25 -15.16 -8.42 4.14
N THR A 26 -15.33 -7.16 3.74
CA THR A 26 -14.60 -6.50 2.65
C THR A 26 -13.15 -6.14 3.03
N ASN A 27 -12.57 -6.84 4.01
CA ASN A 27 -11.26 -6.52 4.58
C ASN A 27 -10.14 -6.57 3.53
N GLY A 28 -10.22 -7.46 2.54
CA GLY A 28 -9.29 -7.49 1.42
C GLY A 28 -9.19 -6.16 0.64
N VAL A 29 -10.26 -5.37 0.58
CA VAL A 29 -10.26 -4.04 -0.06
C VAL A 29 -9.46 -3.03 0.77
N HIS A 30 -9.57 -3.11 2.10
CA HIS A 30 -8.74 -2.34 3.03
C HIS A 30 -7.27 -2.75 2.89
N MET A 31 -6.97 -4.04 2.75
CA MET A 31 -5.60 -4.52 2.55
C MET A 31 -4.98 -3.98 1.25
N ILE A 32 -5.74 -3.95 0.14
CA ILE A 32 -5.29 -3.32 -1.10
C ILE A 32 -5.00 -1.83 -0.87
N GLY A 33 -5.95 -1.10 -0.26
CA GLY A 33 -5.81 0.33 -0.02
C GLY A 33 -4.58 0.66 0.84
N LEU A 34 -4.35 -0.12 1.91
CA LEU A 34 -3.16 0.03 2.76
C LEU A 34 -1.87 -0.28 1.99
N ALA A 35 -1.84 -1.35 1.18
CA ALA A 35 -0.66 -1.67 0.37
C ALA A 35 -0.32 -0.53 -0.60
N TRP A 36 -1.33 0.09 -1.23
CA TRP A 36 -1.14 1.22 -2.13
C TRP A 36 -0.57 2.44 -1.40
N VAL A 37 -1.12 2.80 -0.24
CA VAL A 37 -0.60 3.87 0.61
C VAL A 37 0.85 3.59 0.99
N CYS A 38 1.18 2.38 1.42
CA CYS A 38 2.55 1.98 1.76
C CYS A 38 3.50 2.09 0.57
N ASN A 39 3.08 1.69 -0.63
CA ASN A 39 3.89 1.80 -1.83
C ASN A 39 4.15 3.26 -2.22
N VAL A 40 3.13 4.12 -2.14
CA VAL A 40 3.27 5.57 -2.40
C VAL A 40 4.23 6.21 -1.41
N LEU A 41 4.06 5.94 -0.12
CA LEU A 41 4.95 6.45 0.93
C LEU A 41 6.39 5.94 0.75
N SER A 42 6.55 4.68 0.33
CA SER A 42 7.85 4.10 0.01
C SER A 42 8.54 4.84 -1.13
N LEU A 43 7.84 5.13 -2.22
CA LEU A 43 8.39 5.89 -3.35
C LEU A 43 8.80 7.30 -2.95
N MET A 44 7.96 7.98 -2.16
CA MET A 44 8.30 9.29 -1.61
C MET A 44 9.55 9.23 -0.72
N GLY A 45 9.62 8.23 0.17
CA GLY A 45 10.78 8.01 1.03
C GLY A 45 12.07 7.74 0.26
N ILE A 46 12.02 6.97 -0.83
CA ILE A 46 13.16 6.78 -1.74
C ILE A 46 13.62 8.11 -2.33
N GLY A 47 12.68 8.97 -2.76
CA GLY A 47 12.99 10.31 -3.23
C GLY A 47 13.70 11.16 -2.16
N ILE A 48 13.26 11.09 -0.91
CA ILE A 48 13.89 11.79 0.22
C ILE A 48 15.31 11.25 0.46
N ILE A 49 15.49 9.92 0.48
CA ILE A 49 16.82 9.29 0.63
C ILE A 49 17.76 9.75 -0.49
N TYR A 50 17.28 9.77 -1.73
CA TYR A 50 18.05 10.25 -2.88
C TYR A 50 18.50 11.71 -2.71
N LEU A 51 17.60 12.58 -2.25
CA LEU A 51 17.93 13.99 -1.98
C LEU A 51 18.98 14.13 -0.86
N TYR A 52 18.90 13.33 0.20
CA TYR A 52 19.91 13.34 1.28
C TYR A 52 21.29 12.86 0.82
N LEU A 53 21.35 11.92 -0.11
CA LEU A 53 22.62 11.37 -0.62
C LEU A 53 23.23 12.20 -1.76
N SER A 54 22.44 13.07 -2.38
CA SER A 54 22.89 13.94 -3.47
C SER A 54 23.67 15.14 -2.92
N LYS A 55 24.83 15.47 -3.51
CA LYS A 55 25.60 16.67 -3.12
C LYS A 55 24.71 17.90 -3.21
N HIS A 56 24.55 18.61 -2.09
CA HIS A 56 23.65 19.75 -1.96
C HIS A 56 24.05 20.89 -2.90
N SER A 57 23.36 21.02 -4.04
CA SER A 57 23.40 22.21 -4.88
C SER A 57 22.53 23.31 -4.24
N LYS A 58 22.80 24.57 -4.60
CA LYS A 58 22.03 25.73 -4.13
C LYS A 58 20.52 25.59 -4.42
N GLU A 59 20.17 24.95 -5.52
CA GLU A 59 18.78 24.68 -5.93
C GLU A 59 18.03 23.77 -4.95
N ILE A 60 18.71 22.80 -4.32
CA ILE A 60 18.11 21.92 -3.32
C ILE A 60 17.76 22.72 -2.05
N TYR A 61 18.59 23.68 -1.67
CA TYR A 61 18.31 24.56 -0.52
C TYR A 61 17.09 25.45 -0.74
N ASP A 62 16.98 26.06 -1.93
CA ASP A 62 15.83 26.90 -2.28
C ASP A 62 14.52 26.08 -2.33
N PHE A 63 14.59 24.85 -2.84
CA PHE A 63 13.47 23.91 -2.83
C PHE A 63 13.06 23.49 -1.41
N LEU A 64 14.02 23.17 -0.54
CA LEU A 64 13.75 22.84 0.87
C LEU A 64 13.15 24.03 1.63
N ALA A 65 13.63 25.26 1.37
CA ALA A 65 13.08 26.47 1.95
C ALA A 65 11.62 26.72 1.50
N PHE A 66 11.31 26.47 0.22
CA PHE A 66 9.95 26.52 -0.30
C PHE A 66 9.02 25.50 0.39
N ILE A 67 9.47 24.25 0.54
CA ILE A 67 8.72 23.21 1.26
C ILE A 67 8.46 23.63 2.72
N LYS A 68 9.46 24.20 3.38
CA LYS A 68 9.34 24.65 4.77
C LYS A 68 8.34 25.81 4.92
N TYR A 69 8.28 26.72 3.96
CA TYR A 69 7.31 27.82 3.97
C TYR A 69 5.86 27.32 3.85
N TRP A 70 5.61 26.31 3.02
CA TRP A 70 4.29 25.72 2.80
C TRP A 70 4.03 24.45 3.62
N GLU A 71 4.74 24.27 4.75
CA GLU A 71 4.76 23.01 5.50
C GLU A 71 3.35 22.50 5.87
N LEU A 72 2.48 23.38 6.36
CA LEU A 72 1.12 22.98 6.74
C LEU A 72 0.28 22.54 5.53
N ALA A 73 0.33 23.31 4.44
CA ALA A 73 -0.38 22.98 3.21
C ALA A 73 0.15 21.68 2.58
N GLY A 74 1.46 21.46 2.62
CA GLY A 74 2.09 20.22 2.18
C GLY A 74 1.65 19.01 2.99
N ARG A 75 1.61 19.13 4.33
CA ARG A 75 1.12 18.05 5.22
C ARG A 75 -0.34 17.71 4.95
N ILE A 76 -1.21 18.71 4.85
CA ILE A 76 -2.65 18.51 4.58
C ILE A 76 -2.85 17.91 3.18
N GLY A 77 -2.15 18.45 2.17
CA GLY A 77 -2.20 17.94 0.80
C GLY A 77 -1.78 16.48 0.71
N LEU A 78 -0.72 16.09 1.43
CA LEU A 78 -0.28 14.70 1.50
C LEU A 78 -1.35 13.78 2.12
N ILE A 79 -1.97 14.19 3.24
CA ILE A 79 -3.03 13.40 3.89
C ILE A 79 -4.22 13.20 2.93
N ILE A 80 -4.65 14.28 2.26
CA ILE A 80 -5.75 14.22 1.29
C ILE A 80 -5.38 13.29 0.12
N PHE A 81 -4.17 13.41 -0.41
CA PHE A 81 -3.70 12.56 -1.49
C PHE A 81 -3.67 11.07 -1.09
N LEU A 82 -3.14 10.74 0.09
CA LEU A 82 -3.13 9.36 0.58
C LEU A 82 -4.55 8.83 0.84
N LEU A 83 -5.46 9.68 1.32
CA LEU A 83 -6.86 9.31 1.48
C LEU A 83 -7.50 8.98 0.13
N ILE A 84 -7.24 9.77 -0.91
CA ILE A 84 -7.71 9.51 -2.27
C ILE A 84 -7.15 8.18 -2.78
N VAL A 85 -5.84 7.94 -2.65
CA VAL A 85 -5.19 6.68 -3.04
C VAL A 85 -5.84 5.50 -2.33
N TYR A 86 -6.11 5.62 -1.03
CA TYR A 86 -6.80 4.60 -0.26
C TYR A 86 -8.24 4.38 -0.76
N SER A 87 -9.01 5.46 -0.99
CA SER A 87 -10.39 5.38 -1.47
C SER A 87 -10.51 4.79 -2.88
N MET A 88 -9.48 4.90 -3.73
CA MET A 88 -9.46 4.25 -5.05
C MET A 88 -9.62 2.73 -4.93
N SER A 89 -9.15 2.08 -3.86
CA SER A 89 -9.34 0.63 -3.68
C SER A 89 -10.82 0.27 -3.52
N PHE A 90 -11.60 1.11 -2.81
CA PHE A 90 -13.04 0.96 -2.63
C PHE A 90 -13.80 1.22 -3.92
N GLY A 91 -13.39 2.23 -4.69
CA GLY A 91 -13.96 2.49 -6.01
C GLY A 91 -13.77 1.29 -6.96
N ALA A 92 -12.59 0.68 -6.96
CA ALA A 92 -12.25 -0.42 -7.85
C ALA A 92 -12.81 -1.78 -7.40
N TYR A 93 -12.80 -2.06 -6.09
CA TYR A 93 -13.06 -3.41 -5.55
C TYR A 93 -14.10 -3.47 -4.44
N GLY A 94 -14.62 -2.34 -3.95
CA GLY A 94 -15.60 -2.28 -2.87
C GLY A 94 -17.01 -2.73 -3.27
N GLY A 95 -17.30 -2.85 -4.56
CA GLY A 95 -18.60 -3.30 -5.05
C GLY A 95 -18.88 -4.77 -4.72
N LYS A 96 -20.02 -5.05 -4.06
CA LYS A 96 -20.44 -6.42 -3.69
C LYS A 96 -20.44 -7.39 -4.87
N ILE A 97 -20.91 -6.94 -6.04
CA ILE A 97 -20.96 -7.76 -7.27
C ILE A 97 -19.55 -8.13 -7.72
N ILE A 98 -18.62 -7.17 -7.68
CA ILE A 98 -17.22 -7.35 -8.07
C ILE A 98 -16.57 -8.38 -7.14
N PHE A 99 -16.72 -8.21 -5.83
CA PHE A 99 -16.20 -9.15 -4.84
C PHE A 99 -16.72 -10.57 -5.05
N LEU A 100 -18.04 -10.74 -5.21
CA LEU A 100 -18.64 -12.06 -5.43
C LEU A 100 -18.14 -12.71 -6.72
N ASN A 101 -17.95 -11.94 -7.78
CA ASN A 101 -17.39 -12.44 -9.04
C ASN A 101 -15.94 -12.91 -8.87
N ILE A 102 -15.12 -12.15 -8.14
CA ILE A 102 -13.73 -12.52 -7.82
C ILE A 102 -13.69 -13.85 -7.07
N ILE A 103 -14.50 -14.01 -6.02
CA ILE A 103 -14.55 -15.23 -5.21
C ILE A 103 -15.11 -16.42 -6.01
N ARG A 104 -16.11 -16.20 -6.86
CA ARG A 104 -16.64 -17.26 -7.73
C ARG A 104 -15.59 -17.80 -8.70
N ARG A 105 -14.82 -16.91 -9.34
CA ARG A 105 -13.70 -17.30 -10.21
C ARG A 105 -12.59 -18.01 -9.44
N PHE A 106 -12.33 -17.60 -8.20
CA PHE A 106 -11.36 -18.27 -7.34
C PHE A 106 -11.81 -19.70 -6.97
N HIS A 107 -13.10 -19.91 -6.71
CA HIS A 107 -13.62 -21.23 -6.39
C HIS A 107 -13.62 -22.22 -7.55
N SER A 108 -13.72 -21.74 -8.80
CA SER A 108 -13.65 -22.57 -10.01
C SER A 108 -12.23 -23.00 -10.40
N MET A 109 -11.20 -22.55 -9.67
CA MET A 109 -9.81 -22.93 -9.94
C MET A 109 -9.44 -24.24 -9.25
N ASP A 110 -8.41 -24.91 -9.78
CA ASP A 110 -7.81 -26.08 -9.16
C ASP A 110 -7.04 -25.68 -7.88
N GLU A 111 -6.85 -26.64 -6.96
CA GLU A 111 -6.20 -26.38 -5.67
C GLU A 111 -4.76 -25.86 -5.81
N THR A 112 -4.03 -26.34 -6.80
CA THR A 112 -2.68 -25.85 -7.13
C THR A 112 -2.69 -24.38 -7.53
N GLU A 113 -3.65 -23.97 -8.36
CA GLU A 113 -3.79 -22.58 -8.80
C GLU A 113 -4.25 -21.67 -7.67
N LYS A 114 -5.19 -22.14 -6.83
CA LYS A 114 -5.63 -21.41 -5.63
C LYS A 114 -4.46 -21.09 -4.71
N ASN A 115 -3.59 -22.06 -4.44
CA ASN A 115 -2.42 -21.86 -3.60
C ASN A 115 -1.46 -20.80 -4.16
N LEU A 116 -1.26 -20.79 -5.49
CA LEU A 116 -0.45 -19.76 -6.15
C LEU A 116 -1.07 -18.36 -6.01
N VAL A 117 -2.39 -18.24 -6.20
CA VAL A 117 -3.12 -16.97 -6.06
C VAL A 117 -3.05 -16.45 -4.62
N ILE A 118 -3.29 -17.30 -3.61
CA ILE A 118 -3.21 -16.96 -2.19
C ILE A 118 -1.80 -16.47 -1.86
N THR A 119 -0.78 -17.25 -2.23
CA THR A 119 0.63 -16.92 -1.96
C THR A 119 1.02 -15.59 -2.61
N LYS A 120 0.59 -15.36 -3.85
CA LYS A 120 0.84 -14.11 -4.58
C LYS A 120 0.21 -12.91 -3.87
N GLY A 121 -1.04 -13.04 -3.42
CA GLY A 121 -1.76 -11.99 -2.70
C GLY A 121 -1.12 -11.63 -1.37
N GLY A 122 -0.85 -12.64 -0.53
CA GLY A 122 -0.18 -12.44 0.76
C GLY A 122 1.21 -11.84 0.58
N ARG A 123 2.01 -12.39 -0.35
CA ARG A 123 3.35 -11.89 -0.67
C ARG A 123 3.29 -10.40 -1.02
N TYR A 124 2.42 -9.99 -1.95
CA TYR A 124 2.31 -8.58 -2.33
C TYR A 124 2.02 -7.67 -1.12
N PHE A 125 1.01 -8.01 -0.33
CA PHE A 125 0.62 -7.19 0.83
C PHE A 125 1.76 -7.03 1.84
N TYR A 126 2.40 -8.15 2.23
CA TYR A 126 3.50 -8.11 3.20
C TYR A 126 4.75 -7.43 2.64
N TRP A 127 5.09 -7.61 1.35
CA TRP A 127 6.21 -6.89 0.75
C TRP A 127 5.97 -5.37 0.74
N SER A 128 4.76 -4.91 0.40
CA SER A 128 4.43 -3.49 0.48
C SER A 128 4.62 -2.91 1.89
N LEU A 129 4.22 -3.64 2.94
CA LEU A 129 4.45 -3.24 4.33
C LEU A 129 5.93 -3.25 4.71
N ILE A 130 6.65 -4.34 4.41
CA ILE A 130 8.07 -4.50 4.75
C ILE A 130 8.89 -3.41 4.06
N THR A 131 8.66 -3.17 2.77
CA THR A 131 9.35 -2.12 2.01
C THR A 131 9.09 -0.74 2.63
N PHE A 132 7.85 -0.45 3.02
CA PHE A 132 7.53 0.80 3.72
C PHE A 132 8.30 0.95 5.02
N PHE A 133 8.31 -0.06 5.89
CA PHE A 133 9.01 0.03 7.18
C PHE A 133 10.52 0.17 7.00
N ILE A 134 11.12 -0.54 6.04
CA ILE A 134 12.55 -0.41 5.73
C ILE A 134 12.86 1.02 5.29
N ILE A 135 12.12 1.56 4.32
CA ILE A 135 12.37 2.90 3.78
C ILE A 135 12.12 3.97 4.85
N ALA A 136 11.03 3.87 5.61
CA ALA A 136 10.75 4.78 6.72
C ALA A 136 11.88 4.75 7.76
N GLY A 137 12.37 3.56 8.10
CA GLY A 137 13.51 3.39 9.01
C GLY A 137 14.78 4.08 8.49
N VAL A 138 15.09 3.94 7.20
CA VAL A 138 16.24 4.62 6.57
C VAL A 138 16.07 6.13 6.57
N VAL A 139 14.88 6.65 6.22
CA VAL A 139 14.61 8.10 6.26
C VAL A 139 14.80 8.66 7.67
N VAL A 140 14.26 7.99 8.69
CA VAL A 140 14.42 8.40 10.09
C VAL A 140 15.88 8.34 10.53
N TYR A 141 16.61 7.31 10.12
CA TYR A 141 18.04 7.17 10.40
C TYR A 141 18.84 8.33 9.79
N LEU A 142 18.68 8.60 8.48
CA LEU A 142 19.38 9.69 7.79
C LEU A 142 19.04 11.07 8.37
N SER A 143 17.78 11.28 8.77
CA SER A 143 17.34 12.55 9.37
C SER A 143 18.07 12.89 10.67
N LYS A 144 18.61 11.89 11.39
CA LYS A 144 19.40 12.12 12.62
C LYS A 144 20.81 12.63 12.37
N TYR A 145 21.36 12.46 11.16
CA TYR A 145 22.75 12.85 10.83
C TYR A 145 22.83 14.19 10.08
N VAL A 146 21.67 14.80 9.79
CA VAL A 146 21.58 16.08 9.07
C VAL A 146 21.23 17.25 10.02
N TYR A 147 20.92 16.94 11.28
CA TYR A 147 20.92 17.88 12.41
C TYR A 147 22.09 17.55 13.34
#